data_AF-A0AA41XJL3-F1
#
_entry.id   AF-A0AA41XJL3-F1
#
_cell.length_a   1.000
_cell.length_b   1.000
_cell.length_c   1.000
_cell.angle_alpha   90.00
_cell.angle_beta   90.00
_cell.angle_gamma   90.00
#
_symmetry.space_group_name_H-M   'P 1'
#
loop_
_entity.id
_entity.type
_entity.pdbx_description
1 polymer ?
#
loop_
_entity_poly.entity_id
_entity_poly.type
_entity_poly.pdbx_seq_one_letter_code
_entity_poly.pdbx_strand_id
1 'polypeptide(L)'
;MKWSIAEVVGIREETPTARTLMLRIPDWPGALAGQHIDIRLTAPDGYQAARSYSLSSAAGDPVVSVSVELMPDGEVSPYLVRGVSVGDQLEVIGPLGGWFVWRPTTQPEPLRLIGGGSGIAPLMSILRTHAEAASTAPVHLLYSVRSPEFVYYRDELAELAAATAARVDIQYTRRAPEGWEGTLGRIDAARVTAWAEGSEGSVGAATYICGPTPFVELASNALVAAGADPTTVRTERFGG
;
A
#
# COMPACT_ATOMS: atom_id res chain seq x y z
N MET A 1 -17.18 -2.33 -17.45
CA MET A 1 -17.30 -1.81 -16.07
C MET A 1 -18.05 -0.49 -16.12
N LYS A 2 -18.82 -0.17 -15.07
CA LYS A 2 -19.61 1.05 -14.95
C LYS A 2 -19.14 1.81 -13.72
N TRP A 3 -19.22 3.14 -13.77
CA TRP A 3 -19.06 3.97 -12.57
C TRP A 3 -20.19 3.70 -11.58
N SER A 4 -19.83 3.50 -10.32
CA SER A 4 -20.74 3.34 -9.20
C SER A 4 -20.62 4.53 -8.26
N ILE A 5 -21.70 4.84 -7.55
CA ILE A 5 -21.68 5.85 -6.50
C ILE A 5 -21.38 5.14 -5.18
N ALA A 6 -20.17 5.34 -4.66
CA ALA A 6 -19.75 4.86 -3.37
C ALA A 6 -20.16 5.86 -2.28
N GLU A 7 -20.58 5.36 -1.12
CA GLU A 7 -20.79 6.16 0.08
C GLU A 7 -19.54 6.11 0.96
N VAL A 8 -19.08 7.26 1.44
CA VAL A 8 -18.01 7.35 2.43
C VAL A 8 -18.59 7.02 3.80
N VAL A 9 -18.23 5.86 4.34
CA VAL A 9 -18.80 5.33 5.60
C VAL A 9 -17.87 5.51 6.79
N GLY A 10 -16.62 5.89 6.56
CA GLY A 10 -15.62 6.10 7.59
C GLY A 10 -14.41 6.85 7.05
N ILE A 11 -13.75 7.58 7.95
CA ILE A 11 -12.52 8.32 7.68
C ILE A 11 -11.57 8.08 8.84
N ARG A 12 -10.30 7.77 8.55
CA ARG A 12 -9.23 7.64 9.54
C ARG A 12 -8.05 8.50 9.13
N GLU A 13 -7.61 9.39 10.01
CA GLU A 13 -6.36 10.14 9.80
C GLU A 13 -5.17 9.18 9.97
N GLU A 14 -4.27 9.15 8.98
CA GLU A 14 -3.12 8.24 8.96
C GLU A 14 -1.82 8.99 9.24
N THR A 15 -1.68 10.18 8.66
CA THR A 15 -0.52 11.06 8.84
C THR A 15 -0.97 12.51 8.80
N PRO A 16 -0.11 13.49 9.16
CA PRO A 16 -0.43 14.92 8.99
C PRO A 16 -0.84 15.34 7.58
N THR A 17 -0.57 14.51 6.56
CA THR A 17 -0.87 14.80 5.16
C THR A 17 -1.68 13.70 4.48
N ALA A 18 -2.25 12.76 5.23
CA ALA A 18 -2.97 11.65 4.62
C ALA A 18 -4.06 11.06 5.51
N ARG A 19 -5.10 10.54 4.86
CA ARG A 19 -6.19 9.82 5.51
C ARG A 19 -6.67 8.64 4.68
N THR A 20 -7.26 7.67 5.36
CA THR A 20 -7.98 6.55 4.76
C THR A 20 -9.47 6.88 4.67
N LEU A 21 -10.05 6.65 3.48
CA LEU A 21 -11.48 6.70 3.24
C LEU A 21 -12.01 5.27 3.16
N MET A 22 -13.04 4.97 3.95
CA MET A 22 -13.77 3.70 3.92
C MET A 22 -15.03 3.89 3.08
N LEU A 23 -15.18 3.06 2.06
CA LEU A 23 -16.18 3.22 1.00
C LEU A 23 -17.09 2.00 0.94
N ARG A 24 -18.40 2.23 1.01
CA ARG A 24 -19.41 1.23 0.68
C ARG A 24 -19.79 1.40 -0.78
N ILE A 25 -19.50 0.39 -1.59
CA ILE A 25 -19.81 0.39 -3.02
C ILE A 25 -21.01 -0.54 -3.25
N PRO A 26 -22.13 -0.05 -3.81
CA PRO A 26 -23.27 -0.90 -4.17
C PRO A 26 -22.85 -2.02 -5.13
N ASP A 27 -23.38 -3.22 -4.90
CA ASP A 27 -23.12 -4.42 -5.71
C ASP A 27 -21.62 -4.72 -5.93
N TRP A 28 -20.80 -4.45 -4.90
CA TRP A 28 -19.36 -4.69 -4.98
C TRP A 28 -19.05 -6.17 -5.23
N PRO A 29 -18.33 -6.52 -6.32
CA PRO A 29 -18.02 -7.91 -6.63
C PRO A 29 -16.92 -8.50 -5.73
N GLY A 30 -16.38 -7.73 -4.78
CA GLY A 30 -15.16 -8.05 -4.05
C GLY A 30 -13.90 -7.63 -4.82
N ALA A 31 -12.77 -7.58 -4.12
CA ALA A 31 -11.46 -7.32 -4.71
C ALA A 31 -10.43 -8.32 -4.18
N LEU A 32 -9.34 -8.44 -4.92
CA LEU A 32 -8.17 -9.19 -4.52
C LEU A 32 -7.10 -8.25 -3.93
N ALA A 33 -6.26 -8.81 -3.05
CA ALA A 33 -5.23 -8.07 -2.36
C ALA A 33 -4.22 -7.46 -3.34
N GLY A 34 -4.06 -6.13 -3.31
CA GLY A 34 -3.19 -5.38 -4.22
C GLY A 34 -3.87 -4.82 -5.48
N GLN A 35 -5.20 -4.92 -5.60
CA GLN A 35 -5.98 -4.19 -6.60
C GLN A 35 -6.20 -2.72 -6.19
N HIS A 36 -6.69 -1.91 -7.14
CA HIS A 36 -7.03 -0.51 -6.93
C HIS A 36 -8.44 -0.19 -7.46
N ILE A 37 -8.91 1.01 -7.16
CA ILE A 37 -10.09 1.63 -7.78
C ILE A 37 -9.68 2.98 -8.38
N ASP A 38 -10.41 3.46 -9.38
CA ASP A 38 -10.33 4.85 -9.78
C ASP A 38 -11.43 5.64 -9.09
N ILE A 39 -11.10 6.83 -8.58
CA ILE A 39 -12.06 7.80 -8.05
C ILE A 39 -12.10 8.98 -8.99
N ARG A 40 -13.30 9.38 -9.39
CA ARG A 40 -13.56 10.55 -10.22
C ARG A 40 -14.25 11.65 -9.42
N LEU A 41 -13.78 12.87 -9.62
CA LEU A 41 -14.46 14.09 -9.19
C LEU A 41 -14.94 14.84 -10.43
N THR A 42 -16.17 15.35 -10.35
CA THR A 42 -16.79 16.19 -11.38
C THR A 42 -17.04 17.58 -10.80
N ALA A 43 -16.42 18.60 -11.38
CA ALA A 43 -16.62 20.00 -11.00
C ALA A 43 -17.97 20.54 -11.50
N PRO A 44 -18.49 21.66 -10.95
CA PRO A 44 -19.78 22.23 -11.35
C PRO A 44 -19.88 22.63 -12.83
N ASP A 45 -18.75 22.94 -13.46
CA ASP A 45 -18.65 23.27 -14.89
C ASP A 45 -18.57 22.01 -15.79
N GLY A 46 -18.63 20.81 -15.19
CA GLY A 46 -18.56 19.53 -15.88
C GLY A 46 -17.15 18.99 -16.08
N TYR A 47 -16.09 19.70 -15.65
CA TYR A 47 -14.73 19.19 -15.71
C TYR A 47 -14.58 17.94 -14.83
N GLN A 48 -13.91 16.91 -15.35
CA GLN A 48 -13.71 15.63 -14.65
C GLN A 48 -12.24 15.29 -14.48
N ALA A 49 -11.85 14.97 -13.25
CA ALA A 49 -10.53 14.40 -12.95
C ALA A 49 -10.69 13.05 -12.27
N ALA A 50 -9.98 12.03 -12.76
CA ALA A 50 -9.94 10.71 -12.16
C ALA A 50 -8.50 10.35 -11.76
N ARG A 51 -8.35 9.66 -10.62
CA ARG A 51 -7.06 9.13 -10.16
C ARG A 51 -7.25 7.74 -9.55
N SER A 52 -6.24 6.90 -9.74
CA SER A 52 -6.19 5.55 -9.17
C SER A 52 -5.73 5.58 -7.72
N TYR A 53 -6.40 4.78 -6.89
CA TYR A 53 -6.08 4.59 -5.49
C TYR A 53 -6.08 3.11 -5.15
N SER A 54 -4.93 2.61 -4.71
CA SER A 54 -4.81 1.21 -4.29
C SER A 54 -5.67 0.95 -3.07
N LEU A 55 -6.33 -0.21 -3.11
CA LEU A 55 -7.09 -0.69 -1.98
C LEU A 55 -6.10 -1.04 -0.87
N SER A 56 -6.49 -0.66 0.35
CA SER A 56 -5.79 -1.01 1.57
C SER A 56 -6.54 -2.05 2.38
N SER A 57 -7.86 -2.19 2.20
CA SER A 57 -8.69 -3.22 2.85
C SER A 57 -8.29 -4.64 2.43
N ALA A 58 -8.69 -5.66 3.20
CA ALA A 58 -8.42 -7.04 2.87
C ALA A 58 -9.18 -7.48 1.60
N ALA A 59 -8.75 -8.59 1.00
CA ALA A 59 -9.44 -9.19 -0.12
C ALA A 59 -10.84 -9.69 0.30
N GLY A 60 -11.86 -9.34 -0.48
CA GLY A 60 -13.24 -9.71 -0.19
C GLY A 60 -13.97 -8.82 0.83
N ASP A 61 -13.31 -7.80 1.39
CA ASP A 61 -13.97 -6.86 2.31
C ASP A 61 -15.18 -6.16 1.65
N PRO A 62 -16.34 -6.10 2.32
CA PRO A 62 -17.53 -5.43 1.78
C PRO A 62 -17.44 -3.91 1.85
N VAL A 63 -16.59 -3.37 2.73
CA VAL A 63 -16.27 -1.94 2.82
C VAL A 63 -14.81 -1.80 2.44
N VAL A 64 -14.56 -1.17 1.30
CA VAL A 64 -13.20 -1.03 0.78
C VAL A 64 -12.54 0.22 1.31
N SER A 65 -11.23 0.18 1.56
CA SER A 65 -10.49 1.32 2.10
C SER A 65 -9.44 1.81 1.12
N VAL A 66 -9.36 3.12 0.88
CA VAL A 66 -8.29 3.76 0.10
C VAL A 66 -7.57 4.81 0.93
N SER A 67 -6.25 4.85 0.83
CA SER A 67 -5.44 5.86 1.55
C SER A 67 -4.94 6.92 0.58
N VAL A 68 -5.22 8.16 0.93
CA VAL A 68 -4.99 9.32 0.07
C VAL A 68 -3.97 10.22 0.75
N GLU A 69 -2.80 10.35 0.11
CA GLU A 69 -1.82 11.38 0.44
C GLU A 69 -2.22 12.69 -0.25
N LEU A 70 -2.13 13.79 0.49
CA LEU A 70 -2.31 15.14 -0.03
C LEU A 70 -1.16 15.52 -0.96
N MET A 71 -1.49 15.70 -2.23
CA MET A 71 -0.66 16.41 -3.21
C MET A 71 -1.20 17.85 -3.29
N PRO A 72 -0.49 18.87 -2.76
CA PRO A 72 -0.99 20.24 -2.67
C PRO A 72 -1.49 20.80 -4.00
N ASP A 73 -0.79 20.47 -5.09
CA ASP A 73 -1.09 20.93 -6.45
C ASP A 73 -1.91 19.89 -7.25
N GLY A 74 -2.42 18.85 -6.59
CA GLY A 74 -3.20 17.79 -7.23
C GLY A 74 -4.67 18.17 -7.44
N GLU A 75 -5.29 17.68 -8.51
CA GLU A 75 -6.69 17.98 -8.83
C GLU A 75 -7.69 17.22 -7.93
N VAL A 76 -7.30 16.02 -7.47
CA VAL A 76 -8.20 15.11 -6.75
C VAL A 76 -7.88 15.02 -5.25
N SER A 77 -6.60 14.87 -4.91
CA SER A 77 -6.21 14.60 -3.52
C SER A 77 -6.56 15.70 -2.52
N PRO A 78 -6.51 17.02 -2.81
CA PRO A 78 -6.91 18.03 -1.84
C PRO A 78 -8.38 17.92 -1.44
N TYR A 79 -9.26 17.64 -2.40
CA TYR A 79 -10.68 17.41 -2.11
C TYR A 79 -10.87 16.13 -1.29
N LEU A 80 -10.23 15.03 -1.69
CA LEU A 80 -10.34 13.76 -0.97
C LEU A 80 -9.72 13.79 0.44
N VAL A 81 -8.76 14.67 0.73
CA VAL A 81 -8.13 14.80 2.06
C VAL A 81 -8.81 15.87 2.93
N ARG A 82 -9.32 16.96 2.35
CA ARG A 82 -9.83 18.10 3.14
C ARG A 82 -11.33 18.37 2.98
N GLY A 83 -11.92 17.96 1.85
CA GLY A 83 -13.30 18.27 1.50
C GLY A 83 -14.30 17.15 1.82
N VAL A 84 -13.88 15.89 1.72
CA VAL A 84 -14.76 14.74 1.93
C VAL A 84 -15.10 14.52 3.42
N SER A 85 -16.36 14.21 3.70
CA SER A 85 -16.92 13.86 5.00
C SER A 85 -17.64 12.49 4.94
N VAL A 86 -17.89 11.89 6.11
CA VAL A 86 -18.74 10.68 6.19
C VAL A 86 -20.16 11.02 5.70
N GLY A 87 -20.73 10.14 4.88
CA GLY A 87 -22.01 10.33 4.18
C GLY A 87 -21.87 10.89 2.77
N ASP A 88 -20.70 11.42 2.40
CA ASP A 88 -20.47 11.92 1.05
C ASP A 88 -20.46 10.79 0.02
N GLN A 89 -20.75 11.17 -1.22
CA GLN A 89 -20.79 10.27 -2.37
C GLN A 89 -19.59 10.51 -3.28
N LEU A 90 -18.94 9.43 -3.71
CA LEU A 90 -17.81 9.46 -4.64
C LEU A 90 -18.08 8.57 -5.84
N GLU A 91 -17.77 9.04 -7.04
CA GLU A 91 -17.84 8.22 -8.24
C GLU A 91 -16.61 7.31 -8.28
N VAL A 92 -16.82 5.99 -8.30
CA VAL A 92 -15.75 4.99 -8.33
C VAL A 92 -15.93 3.98 -9.45
N ILE A 93 -14.83 3.41 -9.92
CA ILE A 93 -14.84 2.25 -10.81
C ILE A 93 -13.77 1.24 -10.38
N GLY A 94 -14.15 -0.03 -10.35
CA GLY A 94 -13.25 -1.13 -10.02
C GLY A 94 -13.99 -2.41 -9.62
N PRO A 95 -13.25 -3.41 -9.09
CA PRO A 95 -11.80 -3.37 -8.86
C PRO A 95 -11.00 -3.37 -10.17
N LEU A 96 -9.83 -2.75 -10.14
CA LEU A 96 -8.90 -2.63 -11.27
C LEU A 96 -7.54 -3.24 -10.91
N GLY A 97 -6.77 -3.59 -11.94
CA GLY A 97 -5.46 -4.20 -11.78
C GLY A 97 -5.49 -5.73 -11.65
N GLY A 98 -4.37 -6.36 -11.95
CA GLY A 98 -4.21 -7.83 -11.91
C GLY A 98 -2.76 -8.28 -11.76
N TRP A 99 -1.81 -7.41 -12.14
CA TRP A 99 -0.37 -7.63 -12.02
C TRP A 99 0.11 -7.69 -10.57
N PHE A 100 -0.32 -6.73 -9.73
CA PHE A 100 0.15 -6.56 -8.35
C PHE A 100 -0.67 -7.35 -7.33
N VAL A 101 -1.27 -8.49 -7.73
CA VAL A 101 -2.21 -9.22 -6.87
C VAL A 101 -1.53 -10.37 -6.14
N TRP A 102 -1.81 -10.53 -4.85
CA TRP A 102 -1.46 -11.71 -4.07
C TRP A 102 -2.68 -12.57 -3.73
N ARG A 103 -2.53 -13.91 -3.74
CA ARG A 103 -3.59 -14.87 -3.45
C ARG A 103 -3.11 -15.94 -2.44
N PRO A 104 -3.66 -15.98 -1.22
CA PRO A 104 -3.22 -16.94 -0.20
C PRO A 104 -3.32 -18.40 -0.63
N THR A 105 -4.34 -18.75 -1.42
CA THR A 105 -4.63 -20.14 -1.81
C THR A 105 -3.77 -20.68 -2.93
N THR A 106 -3.15 -19.82 -3.73
CA THR A 106 -2.35 -20.21 -4.91
C THR A 106 -0.90 -19.78 -4.84
N GLN A 107 -0.54 -19.00 -3.80
CA GLN A 107 0.80 -18.44 -3.63
C GLN A 107 1.31 -18.71 -2.20
N PRO A 108 1.73 -19.95 -1.91
CA PRO A 108 2.24 -20.35 -0.60
C PRO A 108 3.70 -19.88 -0.37
N GLU A 109 4.35 -19.30 -1.38
CA GLU A 109 5.71 -18.80 -1.28
C GLU A 109 5.85 -17.67 -0.23
N PRO A 110 7.03 -17.52 0.39
CA PRO A 110 7.33 -16.38 1.25
C PRO A 110 7.08 -15.04 0.56
N LEU A 111 6.70 -14.03 1.33
CA LEU A 111 6.37 -12.69 0.84
C LEU A 111 7.43 -11.68 1.23
N ARG A 112 7.85 -10.89 0.24
CA ARG A 112 8.71 -9.73 0.39
C ARG A 112 7.95 -8.49 -0.03
N LEU A 113 7.69 -7.59 0.90
CA LEU A 113 6.93 -6.37 0.67
C LEU A 113 7.88 -5.18 0.84
N ILE A 114 7.93 -4.28 -0.14
CA ILE A 114 8.76 -3.07 -0.06
C ILE A 114 7.89 -1.85 -0.35
N GLY A 115 7.67 -1.01 0.65
CA GLY A 115 6.80 0.16 0.59
C GLY A 115 7.55 1.48 0.74
N GLY A 116 7.17 2.50 -0.02
CA GLY A 116 7.64 3.88 0.16
C GLY A 116 6.48 4.85 0.34
N GLY A 117 6.40 5.52 1.49
CA GLY A 117 5.32 6.48 1.78
C GLY A 117 3.92 5.85 1.67
N SER A 118 3.03 6.44 0.87
CA SER A 118 1.68 5.91 0.61
C SER A 118 1.66 4.59 -0.18
N GLY A 119 2.81 4.18 -0.75
CA GLY A 119 2.99 2.86 -1.39
C GLY A 119 2.77 1.67 -0.45
N ILE A 120 2.62 1.91 0.85
CA ILE A 120 2.20 0.91 1.82
C ILE A 120 0.74 0.45 1.66
N ALA A 121 -0.13 1.24 1.00
CA ALA A 121 -1.56 0.93 0.88
C ALA A 121 -1.86 -0.44 0.26
N PRO A 122 -1.37 -0.80 -0.95
CA PRO A 122 -1.61 -2.14 -1.49
C PRO A 122 -0.91 -3.24 -0.68
N LEU A 123 0.21 -2.92 -0.01
CA LEU A 123 0.92 -3.88 0.83
C LEU A 123 0.15 -4.19 2.11
N MET A 124 -0.58 -3.22 2.67
CA MET A 124 -1.52 -3.48 3.77
C MET A 124 -2.68 -4.35 3.35
N SER A 125 -3.19 -4.18 2.12
CA SER A 125 -4.22 -5.09 1.59
C SER A 125 -3.70 -6.53 1.57
N ILE A 126 -2.45 -6.74 1.16
CA ILE A 126 -1.77 -8.05 1.23
C ILE A 126 -1.62 -8.53 2.67
N LEU A 127 -1.13 -7.70 3.60
CA LEU A 127 -0.92 -8.07 5.00
C LEU A 127 -2.23 -8.43 5.73
N ARG A 128 -3.29 -7.65 5.54
CA ARG A 128 -4.62 -7.93 6.11
C ARG A 128 -5.19 -9.23 5.57
N THR A 129 -5.13 -9.42 4.25
CA THR A 129 -5.56 -10.67 3.61
C THR A 129 -4.75 -11.87 4.10
N HIS A 130 -3.45 -11.68 4.33
CA HIS A 130 -2.57 -12.74 4.84
C HIS A 130 -2.99 -13.16 6.24
N ALA A 131 -3.25 -12.20 7.12
CA ALA A 131 -3.72 -12.44 8.48
C ALA A 131 -5.09 -13.10 8.51
N GLU A 132 -6.07 -12.60 7.74
CA GLU A 132 -7.44 -13.16 7.68
C GLU A 132 -7.47 -14.58 7.11
N ALA A 133 -6.61 -14.87 6.12
CA ALA A 133 -6.47 -16.22 5.57
C ALA A 133 -5.72 -17.17 6.51
N ALA A 134 -5.24 -16.69 7.66
CA ALA A 134 -4.35 -17.42 8.58
C ALA A 134 -3.16 -18.07 7.84
N SER A 135 -2.60 -17.36 6.86
CA SER A 135 -1.51 -17.88 6.05
C SER A 135 -0.26 -18.06 6.88
N THR A 136 0.42 -19.19 6.70
CA THR A 136 1.68 -19.50 7.39
C THR A 136 2.91 -19.09 6.56
N ALA A 137 2.71 -18.55 5.37
CA ALA A 137 3.81 -18.06 4.54
C ALA A 137 4.56 -16.94 5.28
N PRO A 138 5.90 -17.02 5.43
CA PRO A 138 6.68 -15.96 6.05
C PRO A 138 6.49 -14.63 5.29
N VAL A 139 6.38 -13.52 6.02
CA VAL A 139 6.27 -12.18 5.43
C VAL A 139 7.35 -11.28 5.98
N HIS A 140 8.05 -10.57 5.11
CA HIS A 140 8.97 -9.51 5.50
C HIS A 140 8.62 -8.23 4.76
N LEU A 141 8.32 -7.17 5.51
CA LEU A 141 8.06 -5.82 5.01
C LEU A 141 9.25 -4.92 5.27
N LEU A 142 9.77 -4.25 4.24
CA LEU A 142 10.64 -3.07 4.35
C LEU A 142 9.83 -1.81 4.02
N TYR A 143 9.63 -0.94 5.01
CA TYR A 143 8.84 0.27 4.85
C TYR A 143 9.68 1.54 5.03
N SER A 144 9.81 2.34 3.97
CA SER A 144 10.58 3.58 3.96
C SER A 144 9.68 4.81 4.13
N VAL A 145 9.94 5.60 5.17
CA VAL A 145 9.16 6.80 5.52
C VAL A 145 10.05 7.95 5.96
N ARG A 146 9.52 9.18 5.93
CA ARG A 146 10.29 10.37 6.32
C ARG A 146 10.57 10.47 7.82
N SER A 147 9.55 10.27 8.63
CA SER A 147 9.58 10.44 10.09
C SER A 147 8.48 9.59 10.73
N PRO A 148 8.48 9.38 12.06
CA PRO A 148 7.47 8.58 12.75
C PRO A 148 6.02 8.98 12.44
N GLU A 149 5.70 10.26 12.48
CA GLU A 149 4.35 10.77 12.20
C GLU A 149 3.87 10.53 10.74
N PHE A 150 4.72 9.97 9.88
CA PHE A 150 4.38 9.59 8.51
C PHE A 150 4.39 8.07 8.28
N VAL A 151 4.43 7.29 9.36
CA VAL A 151 4.16 5.85 9.30
C VAL A 151 2.65 5.67 9.24
N TYR A 152 2.14 5.33 8.06
CA TYR A 152 0.75 4.91 7.89
C TYR A 152 0.50 3.64 8.68
N TYR A 153 -0.71 3.49 9.21
CA TYR A 153 -1.16 2.26 9.87
C TYR A 153 -0.26 1.84 11.03
N ARG A 154 0.40 2.79 11.70
CA ARG A 154 1.45 2.54 12.70
C ARG A 154 1.08 1.45 13.72
N ASP A 155 -0.05 1.63 14.38
CA ASP A 155 -0.46 0.74 15.47
C ASP A 155 -0.85 -0.63 14.91
N GLU A 156 -1.58 -0.63 13.79
CA GLU A 156 -2.00 -1.84 13.10
C GLU A 156 -0.84 -2.66 12.54
N LEU A 157 0.21 -2.02 12.02
CA LEU A 157 1.44 -2.69 11.60
C LEU A 157 2.14 -3.38 12.78
N ALA A 158 2.16 -2.74 13.95
CA ALA A 158 2.71 -3.33 15.17
C ALA A 158 1.87 -4.52 15.65
N GLU A 159 0.55 -4.40 15.61
CA GLU A 159 -0.39 -5.47 15.94
C GLU A 159 -0.25 -6.67 15.00
N LEU A 160 -0.20 -6.43 13.69
CA LEU A 160 0.00 -7.48 12.68
C LEU A 160 1.35 -8.19 12.84
N ALA A 161 2.43 -7.44 13.11
CA ALA A 161 3.74 -8.02 13.36
C ALA A 161 3.78 -8.86 14.66
N ALA A 162 2.99 -8.51 15.66
CA ALA A 162 2.89 -9.27 16.91
C ALA A 162 1.97 -10.49 16.81
N ALA A 163 0.89 -10.39 16.02
CA ALA A 163 -0.12 -11.43 15.88
C ALA A 163 0.21 -12.49 14.82
N THR A 164 1.14 -12.19 13.90
CA THR A 164 1.49 -13.05 12.77
C THR A 164 3.00 -13.31 12.72
N ALA A 165 3.44 -14.16 11.78
CA ALA A 165 4.86 -14.33 11.47
C ALA A 165 5.43 -13.19 10.59
N ALA A 166 4.74 -12.05 10.48
CA ALA A 166 5.19 -10.91 9.69
C ALA A 166 6.31 -10.15 10.41
N ARG A 167 7.45 -10.02 9.75
CA ARG A 167 8.53 -9.13 10.16
C ARG A 167 8.36 -7.78 9.48
N VAL A 168 8.48 -6.69 10.26
CA VAL A 168 8.37 -5.32 9.76
C VAL A 168 9.63 -4.53 10.09
N ASP A 169 10.38 -4.16 9.05
CA ASP A 169 11.55 -3.29 9.12
C ASP A 169 11.16 -1.89 8.62
N ILE A 170 11.24 -0.87 9.49
CA ILE A 170 10.99 0.54 9.10
C ILE A 170 12.32 1.28 8.88
N GLN A 171 12.49 1.87 7.70
CA GLN A 171 13.59 2.75 7.35
C GLN A 171 13.13 4.22 7.46
N TYR A 172 13.74 4.96 8.38
CA TYR A 172 13.49 6.41 8.51
C TYR A 172 14.49 7.22 7.69
N THR A 173 13.97 8.14 6.86
CA THR A 173 14.82 8.91 5.94
C THR A 173 15.27 10.28 6.47
N ARG A 174 14.55 10.87 7.43
CA ARG A 174 14.84 12.22 7.97
C ARG A 174 14.91 12.26 9.49
N ARG A 175 13.95 11.64 10.18
CA ARG A 175 13.91 11.54 11.63
C ARG A 175 13.44 10.16 12.05
N ALA A 176 14.00 9.63 13.13
CA ALA A 176 13.61 8.36 13.73
C ALA A 176 13.03 8.61 15.14
N PRO A 177 12.28 7.66 15.72
CA PRO A 177 11.86 7.76 17.12
C PRO A 177 13.07 7.64 18.05
N GLU A 178 12.92 8.13 19.27
CA GLU A 178 13.95 7.99 20.31
C GLU A 178 14.25 6.51 20.57
N GLY A 179 15.53 6.18 20.79
CA GLY A 179 15.96 4.80 21.01
C GLY A 179 16.00 3.91 19.76
N TRP A 180 15.71 4.43 18.57
CA TRP A 180 15.87 3.68 17.33
C TRP A 180 17.35 3.54 16.95
N GLU A 181 17.80 2.30 16.77
CA GLU A 181 19.23 1.97 16.55
C GLU A 181 19.64 1.89 15.08
N GLY A 182 18.73 2.18 14.14
CA GLY A 182 19.04 2.16 12.71
C GLY A 182 19.77 3.40 12.20
N THR A 183 20.21 3.34 10.94
CA THR A 183 20.84 4.49 10.26
C THR A 183 19.78 5.30 9.52
N LEU A 184 19.72 6.61 9.78
CA LEU A 184 18.88 7.52 8.99
C LEU A 184 19.34 7.58 7.54
N GLY A 185 18.38 7.62 6.62
CA GLY A 185 18.66 7.77 5.20
C GLY A 185 17.59 7.13 4.32
N ARG A 186 17.60 7.50 3.04
CA ARG A 186 16.84 6.75 2.03
C ARG A 186 17.42 5.33 1.94
N ILE A 187 16.57 4.35 1.63
CA ILE A 187 17.08 3.02 1.26
C ILE A 187 18.03 3.16 0.07
N ASP A 188 19.10 2.40 0.10
CA ASP A 188 20.04 2.22 -1.01
C ASP A 188 20.08 0.74 -1.40
N ALA A 189 20.84 0.42 -2.45
CA ALA A 189 20.97 -0.95 -2.92
C ALA A 189 21.52 -1.88 -1.83
N ALA A 190 22.49 -1.43 -1.04
CA ALA A 190 23.09 -2.23 0.03
C ALA A 190 22.07 -2.59 1.12
N ARG A 191 21.23 -1.63 1.54
CA ARG A 191 20.16 -1.87 2.52
C ARG A 191 19.11 -2.83 1.99
N VAL A 192 18.71 -2.70 0.72
CA VAL A 192 17.74 -3.61 0.09
C VAL A 192 18.30 -5.02 -0.02
N THR A 193 19.56 -5.18 -0.44
CA THR A 193 20.22 -6.49 -0.52
C THR A 193 20.33 -7.14 0.86
N ALA A 194 20.85 -6.42 1.86
CA ALA A 194 20.98 -6.95 3.23
C ALA A 194 19.62 -7.32 3.85
N TRP A 195 18.58 -6.52 3.59
CA TRP A 195 17.21 -6.85 3.99
C TRP A 195 16.70 -8.14 3.32
N ALA A 196 16.96 -8.29 2.02
CA ALA A 196 16.53 -9.47 1.28
C ALA A 196 17.24 -10.73 1.79
N GLU A 197 18.56 -10.68 1.97
CA GLU A 197 19.37 -11.79 2.51
C GLU A 197 18.92 -12.22 3.91
N GLY A 198 18.51 -11.27 4.76
CA GLY A 198 17.99 -11.54 6.10
C GLY A 198 16.52 -11.99 6.13
N SER A 199 15.85 -12.10 4.99
CA SER A 199 14.47 -12.59 4.88
C SER A 199 14.43 -14.11 4.87
N GLU A 200 13.62 -14.72 5.72
CA GLU A 200 13.39 -16.17 5.70
C GLU A 200 12.79 -16.62 4.36
N GLY A 201 13.24 -17.76 3.84
CA GLY A 201 12.72 -18.27 2.56
C GLY A 201 13.03 -17.35 1.36
N SER A 202 14.20 -16.70 1.38
CA SER A 202 14.67 -15.72 0.40
C SER A 202 14.61 -16.16 -1.07
N VAL A 203 14.67 -17.47 -1.33
CA VAL A 203 14.65 -18.07 -2.67
C VAL A 203 13.21 -18.36 -3.07
N GLY A 204 12.78 -17.85 -4.23
CA GLY A 204 11.44 -18.07 -4.76
C GLY A 204 10.34 -17.21 -4.12
N ALA A 205 10.69 -16.29 -3.22
CA ALA A 205 9.74 -15.37 -2.60
C ALA A 205 9.01 -14.50 -3.63
N ALA A 206 7.70 -14.34 -3.48
CA ALA A 206 6.94 -13.36 -4.23
C ALA A 206 7.19 -11.97 -3.65
N THR A 207 7.64 -11.06 -4.51
CA THR A 207 8.04 -9.71 -4.11
C THR A 207 7.05 -8.69 -4.66
N TYR A 208 6.60 -7.77 -3.80
CA TYR A 208 5.68 -6.69 -4.12
C TYR A 208 6.29 -5.36 -3.69
N ILE A 209 6.60 -4.49 -4.66
CA ILE A 209 7.25 -3.19 -4.45
C ILE A 209 6.31 -2.07 -4.86
N CYS A 210 6.04 -1.14 -3.96
CA CYS A 210 5.16 -0.02 -4.26
C CYS A 210 5.65 1.30 -3.64
N GLY A 211 5.64 2.36 -4.44
CA GLY A 211 6.08 3.69 -4.03
C GLY A 211 6.39 4.63 -5.19
N PRO A 212 7.10 5.75 -4.94
CA PRO A 212 7.54 6.66 -6.00
C PRO A 212 8.45 5.98 -7.02
N THR A 213 8.40 6.40 -8.29
CA THR A 213 9.18 5.77 -9.38
C THR A 213 10.67 5.55 -9.05
N PRO A 214 11.44 6.54 -8.55
CA PRO A 214 12.86 6.33 -8.24
C PRO A 214 13.09 5.30 -7.11
N PHE A 215 12.14 5.20 -6.17
CA PHE A 215 12.20 4.24 -5.08
C PHE A 215 11.98 2.81 -5.59
N VAL A 216 10.96 2.63 -6.43
CA VAL A 216 10.61 1.32 -7.00
C VAL A 216 11.74 0.80 -7.88
N GLU A 217 12.29 1.65 -8.75
CA GLU A 217 13.42 1.29 -9.62
C GLU A 217 14.67 0.89 -8.83
N LEU A 218 15.02 1.65 -7.79
CA LEU A 218 16.14 1.32 -6.93
C LEU A 218 15.95 -0.04 -6.26
N ALA A 219 14.78 -0.27 -5.65
CA ALA A 219 14.49 -1.49 -4.94
C ALA A 219 14.44 -2.71 -5.87
N SER A 220 13.77 -2.61 -7.02
CA SER A 220 13.69 -3.71 -7.98
C SER A 220 15.06 -4.06 -8.56
N ASN A 221 15.87 -3.05 -8.91
CA ASN A 221 17.20 -3.27 -9.48
C ASN A 221 18.14 -3.90 -8.47
N ALA A 222 18.10 -3.45 -7.20
CA ALA A 222 18.92 -4.03 -6.14
C ALA A 222 18.58 -5.50 -5.88
N LEU A 223 17.29 -5.87 -5.87
CA LEU A 223 16.88 -7.26 -5.69
C LEU A 223 17.29 -8.16 -6.85
N VAL A 224 17.12 -7.72 -8.09
CA VAL A 224 17.54 -8.48 -9.27
C VAL A 224 19.07 -8.63 -9.29
N ALA A 225 19.81 -7.57 -8.95
CA ALA A 225 21.26 -7.64 -8.81
C ALA A 225 21.72 -8.60 -7.69
N ALA A 226 20.90 -8.75 -6.64
CA ALA A 226 21.10 -9.73 -5.57
C ALA A 226 20.61 -11.16 -5.92
N GLY A 227 20.17 -11.40 -7.16
CA GLY A 227 19.78 -12.73 -7.65
C GLY A 227 18.31 -13.09 -7.49
N ALA A 228 17.43 -12.14 -7.17
CA ALA A 228 15.99 -12.38 -7.23
C ALA A 228 15.55 -12.64 -8.68
N ASP A 229 14.67 -13.61 -8.88
CA ASP A 229 14.03 -13.86 -10.18
C ASP A 229 13.14 -12.66 -10.56
N PRO A 230 13.41 -11.95 -11.67
CA PRO A 230 12.60 -10.81 -12.09
C PRO A 230 11.12 -11.15 -12.29
N THR A 231 10.79 -12.41 -12.58
CA THR A 231 9.40 -12.85 -12.79
C THR A 231 8.59 -12.94 -11.49
N THR A 232 9.25 -12.98 -10.34
CA THR A 232 8.59 -12.95 -9.01
C THR A 232 8.52 -11.55 -8.41
N VAL A 233 9.12 -10.55 -9.08
CA VAL A 233 9.12 -9.15 -8.64
C VAL A 233 8.01 -8.36 -9.34
N ARG A 234 6.99 -8.01 -8.57
CA ARG A 234 5.85 -7.21 -9.01
C ARG A 234 6.01 -5.79 -8.48
N THR A 235 5.85 -4.81 -9.37
CA THR A 235 6.00 -3.38 -9.05
C THR A 235 4.75 -2.58 -9.36
N GLU A 236 4.40 -1.64 -8.49
CA GLU A 236 3.40 -0.59 -8.71
C GLU A 236 4.04 0.78 -8.40
N ARG A 237 3.75 1.80 -9.19
CA ARG A 237 4.39 3.13 -9.10
C ARG A 237 3.34 4.23 -8.99
N PHE A 238 3.62 5.25 -8.17
CA PHE A 238 2.81 6.48 -8.11
C PHE A 238 3.70 7.73 -8.19
N GLY A 239 3.08 8.90 -8.38
CA GLY A 239 3.77 10.20 -8.36
C GLY A 239 4.24 10.69 -9.73
N GLY A 240 3.43 10.43 -10.77
CA GLY A 240 3.43 11.18 -12.02
C GLY A 240 2.43 12.32 -11.97
#